data_AF-A0A2A5CLK4-F1
#
_entry.id   AF-A0A2A5CLK4-F1
#
_cell.length_a   1.000
_cell.length_b   1.000
_cell.length_c   1.000
_cell.angle_alpha   90.00
_cell.angle_beta   90.00
_cell.angle_gamma   90.00
#
_symmetry.space_group_name_H-M   'P 1'
#
loop_
_entity.id
_entity.type
_entity.pdbx_description
1 polymer ?
#
loop_
_entity_poly.entity_id
_entity_poly.type
_entity_poly.pdbx_seq_one_letter_code
_entity_poly.pdbx_strand_id
1 'polypeptide(L)'
;MKIVNGRAILFYPSIVYDVSQLVFFPINFMISVLCHLQPKKSIWNEDGFESQTTSGSPEDLAALKEVILNKEDTAYNEEELVKLYDSLPTVNAKQELVGRAWQGKILRTNASVLDLAEWAIIRPLSLIGIKWGKRYRSQHKGDPLLMRWMDKIYFPIPIWGNVGMTDIKWRGESTATMNYDHQPWKDYFKLLSDENGKIVLLGVWTHKHIAGGWFTLTLDEAIPSF
;
A
#
# COMPACT_ATOMS: atom_id res chain seq x y z
N MET A 1 12.29 13.84 16.50
CA MET A 1 12.00 12.50 17.06
C MET A 1 11.05 12.67 18.23
N LYS A 2 10.08 11.77 18.41
CA LYS A 2 9.15 11.75 19.54
C LYS A 2 9.19 10.36 20.16
N ILE A 3 9.05 10.27 21.49
CA ILE A 3 8.92 8.99 22.19
C ILE A 3 7.48 8.86 22.67
N VAL A 4 6.80 7.77 22.33
CA VAL A 4 5.41 7.49 22.74
C VAL A 4 5.31 6.03 23.15
N ASN A 5 4.82 5.77 24.37
CA ASN A 5 4.65 4.40 24.90
C ASN A 5 5.92 3.54 24.74
N GLY A 6 7.09 4.13 25.00
CA GLY A 6 8.40 3.46 24.86
C GLY A 6 8.89 3.26 23.42
N ARG A 7 8.21 3.82 22.42
CA ARG A 7 8.58 3.74 21.00
C ARG A 7 9.18 5.05 20.52
N ALA A 8 10.33 5.00 19.84
CA ALA A 8 10.94 6.14 19.20
C ALA A 8 10.38 6.31 17.78
N ILE A 9 9.84 7.49 17.49
CA ILE A 9 9.18 7.82 16.24
C ILE A 9 9.92 8.99 15.59
N LEU A 10 10.48 8.76 14.41
CA LEU A 10 11.21 9.75 13.64
C LEU A 10 10.28 10.46 12.66
N PHE A 11 10.57 11.75 12.45
CA PHE A 11 9.87 12.62 11.53
C PHE A 11 10.93 13.43 10.82
N TYR A 12 10.89 13.45 9.49
CA TYR A 12 11.77 14.28 8.71
C TYR A 12 11.04 15.55 8.23
N PRO A 13 11.77 16.67 8.10
CA PRO A 13 11.25 17.87 7.44
C PRO A 13 11.06 17.61 5.94
N SER A 14 10.17 18.37 5.30
CA SER A 14 9.79 18.13 3.89
C SER A 14 10.99 18.14 2.94
N ILE A 15 11.97 19.02 3.18
CA ILE A 15 13.20 19.11 2.37
C ILE A 15 13.96 17.78 2.26
N VAL A 16 13.90 16.92 3.29
CA VAL A 16 14.55 15.59 3.23
C VAL A 16 13.85 14.71 2.20
N TYR A 17 12.53 14.80 2.05
CA TYR A 17 11.77 14.05 1.06
C TYR A 17 12.06 14.55 -0.36
N ASP A 18 12.09 15.87 -0.55
CA ASP A 18 12.35 16.49 -1.85
C ASP A 18 13.76 16.16 -2.35
N VAL A 19 14.77 16.32 -1.48
CA VAL A 19 16.16 15.98 -1.82
C VAL A 19 16.33 14.47 -2.04
N SER A 20 15.72 13.63 -1.19
CA SER A 20 15.81 12.18 -1.36
C SER A 20 15.17 11.73 -2.66
N GLN A 21 14.00 12.25 -3.02
CA GLN A 21 13.36 11.93 -4.29
C GLN A 21 14.23 12.31 -5.49
N LEU A 22 14.90 13.47 -5.44
CA LEU A 22 15.78 13.91 -6.52
C LEU A 22 16.98 12.96 -6.68
N VAL A 23 17.63 12.63 -5.57
CA VAL A 23 18.79 11.71 -5.55
C VAL A 23 18.41 10.31 -6.04
N PHE A 24 17.22 9.82 -5.64
CA PHE A 24 16.73 8.49 -6.00
C PHE A 24 15.91 8.45 -7.29
N PHE A 25 15.83 9.56 -8.04
CA PHE A 25 15.09 9.63 -9.29
C PHE A 25 15.45 8.51 -10.29
N PRO A 26 16.74 8.17 -10.54
CA PRO A 26 17.08 7.07 -11.44
C PRO A 26 16.51 5.71 -11.02
N ILE A 27 16.49 5.43 -9.70
CA ILE A 27 15.93 4.20 -9.15
C ILE A 27 14.41 4.20 -9.30
N ASN A 28 13.75 5.33 -9.00
CA ASN A 28 12.30 5.47 -9.14
C ASN A 28 11.85 5.36 -10.61
N PHE A 29 12.65 5.90 -11.53
CA PHE A 29 12.46 5.73 -12.96
C PHE A 29 12.57 4.25 -13.37
N MET A 30 13.60 3.54 -12.88
CA MET A 30 13.76 2.11 -13.14
C MET A 30 12.58 1.28 -12.60
N ILE A 31 12.06 1.58 -11.41
CA ILE A 31 10.85 0.94 -10.86
C ILE A 31 9.65 1.14 -11.82
N SER A 32 9.51 2.34 -12.39
CA SER A 32 8.46 2.65 -13.37
C SER A 32 8.64 1.87 -14.68
N VAL A 33 9.88 1.69 -15.15
CA VAL A 33 10.19 0.82 -16.30
C VAL A 33 9.83 -0.63 -15.99
N LEU A 34 10.19 -1.14 -14.82
CA LEU A 34 9.88 -2.50 -14.40
C LEU A 34 8.37 -2.79 -14.38
N CYS A 35 7.53 -1.78 -14.09
CA CYS A 35 6.07 -1.95 -14.19
C CYS A 35 5.61 -2.28 -15.61
N HIS A 36 6.21 -1.65 -16.62
CA HIS A 36 5.90 -1.94 -18.03
C HIS A 36 6.46 -3.28 -18.51
N LEU A 37 7.46 -3.81 -17.80
CA LEU A 37 8.10 -5.09 -18.08
C LEU A 37 7.51 -6.25 -17.25
N GLN A 38 6.44 -5.99 -16.46
CA GLN A 38 5.75 -7.04 -15.73
C GLN A 38 5.26 -8.14 -16.69
N PRO A 39 5.37 -9.43 -16.31
CA PRO A 39 4.93 -10.53 -17.18
C PRO A 39 3.45 -10.46 -17.59
N LYS A 40 2.59 -9.90 -16.73
CA LYS A 40 1.17 -9.71 -16.98
C LYS A 40 0.85 -8.23 -17.21
N LYS A 41 -0.09 -7.96 -18.12
CA LYS A 41 -0.66 -6.63 -18.32
C LYS A 41 -1.76 -6.39 -17.28
N SER A 42 -1.34 -6.00 -16.08
CA SER A 42 -2.23 -5.78 -14.92
C SER A 42 -3.00 -4.46 -15.01
N ILE A 43 -3.85 -4.32 -16.03
CA ILE A 43 -4.61 -3.10 -16.32
C ILE A 43 -6.10 -3.33 -15.99
N TRP A 44 -6.56 -2.73 -14.89
CA TRP A 44 -7.87 -3.06 -14.28
C TRP A 44 -8.81 -1.86 -14.14
N ASN A 45 -8.32 -0.64 -14.33
CA ASN A 45 -9.01 0.61 -14.01
C ASN A 45 -8.98 1.63 -15.17
N GLU A 46 -8.98 1.15 -16.42
CA GLU A 46 -9.03 1.98 -17.63
C GLU A 46 -10.36 1.81 -18.37
N ASP A 47 -10.60 2.64 -19.37
CA ASP A 47 -11.80 2.56 -20.21
C ASP A 47 -12.03 1.13 -20.74
N GLY A 48 -13.26 0.64 -20.61
CA GLY A 48 -13.61 -0.74 -20.96
C GLY A 48 -13.47 -1.74 -19.82
N PHE A 49 -13.11 -1.30 -18.61
CA PHE A 49 -13.12 -2.12 -17.40
C PHE A 49 -14.48 -2.79 -17.15
N GLU A 50 -15.57 -2.17 -17.62
CA GLU A 50 -16.94 -2.66 -17.52
C GLU A 50 -17.16 -3.98 -18.27
N SER A 51 -16.36 -4.23 -19.31
CA SER A 51 -16.39 -5.47 -20.09
C SER A 51 -15.54 -6.59 -19.46
N GLN A 52 -14.69 -6.26 -18.48
CA GLN A 52 -13.90 -7.25 -17.76
C GLN A 52 -14.80 -7.95 -16.74
N THR A 53 -14.99 -9.26 -16.87
CA THR A 53 -15.87 -10.03 -15.97
C THR A 53 -15.21 -10.17 -14.60
N THR A 54 -15.59 -9.29 -13.66
CA THR A 54 -15.14 -9.35 -12.26
C THR A 54 -16.11 -10.11 -11.35
N SER A 55 -17.02 -10.91 -11.91
CA SER A 55 -17.93 -11.74 -11.13
C SER A 55 -17.18 -12.91 -10.49
N GLY A 56 -17.18 -12.96 -9.16
CA GLY A 56 -16.75 -14.13 -8.36
C GLY A 56 -17.91 -14.56 -7.47
N SER A 57 -17.98 -15.84 -7.09
CA SER A 57 -19.00 -16.29 -6.14
C SER A 57 -18.74 -15.63 -4.79
N PRO A 58 -19.77 -15.15 -4.06
CA PRO A 58 -19.60 -14.57 -2.72
C PRO A 58 -18.83 -15.49 -1.77
N GLU A 59 -19.03 -16.80 -1.87
CA GLU A 59 -18.36 -17.82 -1.08
C GLU A 59 -16.85 -17.86 -1.35
N ASP A 60 -16.45 -17.78 -2.63
CA ASP A 60 -15.04 -17.77 -3.04
C ASP A 60 -14.33 -16.50 -2.56
N LEU A 61 -15.01 -15.36 -2.66
CA LEU A 61 -14.47 -14.07 -2.21
C LEU A 61 -14.33 -14.02 -0.68
N ALA A 62 -15.28 -14.59 0.06
CA ALA A 62 -15.19 -14.72 1.51
C ALA A 62 -14.03 -15.62 1.93
N ALA A 63 -13.86 -16.78 1.26
CA ALA A 63 -12.73 -17.67 1.50
C ALA A 63 -11.38 -16.97 1.21
N LEU A 64 -11.28 -16.25 0.10
CA LEU A 64 -10.08 -15.48 -0.24
C LEU A 64 -9.77 -14.38 0.80
N LYS A 65 -10.80 -13.64 1.25
CA LYS A 65 -10.67 -12.64 2.33
C LYS A 65 -10.05 -13.30 3.57
N GLU A 66 -10.56 -14.46 4.01
CA GLU A 66 -10.04 -15.17 5.18
C GLU A 66 -8.58 -15.60 5.02
N VAL A 67 -8.20 -16.16 3.85
CA VAL A 67 -6.81 -16.52 3.53
C VAL A 67 -5.87 -15.29 3.66
N ILE A 68 -6.30 -14.14 3.12
CA ILE A 68 -5.54 -12.88 3.21
C ILE A 68 -5.40 -12.43 4.67
N LEU A 69 -6.49 -12.46 5.45
CA LEU A 69 -6.52 -12.01 6.85
C LEU A 69 -5.70 -12.91 7.78
N ASN A 70 -5.66 -14.22 7.49
CA ASN A 70 -4.80 -15.21 8.15
C ASN A 70 -3.32 -15.08 7.77
N LYS A 71 -3.02 -14.16 6.84
CA LYS A 71 -1.67 -13.85 6.39
C LYS A 71 -0.94 -15.10 5.87
N GLU A 72 -1.63 -15.96 5.15
CA GLU A 72 -0.99 -17.10 4.48
C GLU A 72 0.11 -16.64 3.51
N ASP A 73 1.18 -17.44 3.41
CA ASP A 73 2.30 -17.19 2.52
C ASP A 73 2.12 -17.92 1.19
N THR A 74 1.08 -17.51 0.46
CA THR A 74 0.75 -18.05 -0.86
C THR A 74 0.87 -16.98 -1.95
N ALA A 75 0.93 -17.42 -3.20
CA ALA A 75 0.75 -16.56 -4.35
C ALA A 75 -0.73 -16.55 -4.74
N TYR A 76 -1.27 -15.34 -4.92
CA TYR A 76 -2.68 -15.10 -5.21
C TYR A 76 -2.89 -14.91 -6.70
N ASN A 77 -4.07 -15.30 -7.18
CA ASN A 77 -4.51 -14.91 -8.51
C ASN A 77 -4.92 -13.43 -8.50
N GLU A 78 -4.30 -12.63 -9.36
CA GLU A 78 -4.59 -11.20 -9.45
C GLU A 78 -6.04 -10.92 -9.85
N GLU A 79 -6.63 -11.73 -10.73
CA GLU A 79 -8.04 -11.55 -11.13
C GLU A 79 -8.96 -11.69 -9.92
N GLU A 80 -8.75 -12.70 -9.07
CA GLU A 80 -9.53 -12.90 -7.87
C GLU A 80 -9.34 -11.76 -6.85
N LEU A 81 -8.13 -11.20 -6.76
CA LEU A 81 -7.87 -10.01 -5.94
C LEU A 81 -8.64 -8.79 -6.44
N VAL A 82 -8.74 -8.60 -7.76
CA VAL A 82 -9.55 -7.52 -8.35
C VAL A 82 -11.03 -7.73 -8.04
N LYS A 83 -11.54 -8.96 -8.22
CA LYS A 83 -12.94 -9.30 -7.90
C LYS A 83 -13.26 -9.03 -6.43
N LEU A 84 -12.36 -9.45 -5.53
CA LEU A 84 -12.48 -9.15 -4.11
C LEU A 84 -12.48 -7.64 -3.91
N TYR A 85 -11.48 -6.92 -4.42
CA TYR A 85 -11.33 -5.48 -4.23
C TYR A 85 -12.56 -4.67 -4.69
N ASP A 86 -13.14 -5.03 -5.84
CA ASP A 86 -14.35 -4.40 -6.37
C ASP A 86 -15.57 -4.66 -5.47
N SER A 87 -15.62 -5.79 -4.76
CA SER A 87 -16.71 -6.11 -3.81
C SER A 87 -16.58 -5.40 -2.46
N LEU A 88 -15.40 -4.83 -2.15
CA LEU A 88 -15.14 -4.21 -0.85
C LEU A 88 -15.70 -2.78 -0.76
N PRO A 89 -16.12 -2.34 0.45
CA PRO A 89 -16.55 -0.97 0.67
C PRO A 89 -15.40 0.03 0.50
N THR A 90 -15.72 1.21 -0.03
CA THR A 90 -14.78 2.33 -0.14
C THR A 90 -14.44 2.90 1.23
N VAL A 91 -13.27 3.51 1.32
CA VAL A 91 -12.82 4.21 2.53
C VAL A 91 -12.51 5.67 2.20
N ASN A 92 -12.62 6.56 3.18
CA ASN A 92 -12.36 7.98 3.05
C ASN A 92 -10.93 8.35 3.47
N ALA A 93 -10.23 9.08 2.61
CA ALA A 93 -8.85 9.51 2.84
C ALA A 93 -8.70 10.31 4.15
N LYS A 94 -9.58 11.29 4.40
CA LYS A 94 -9.46 12.23 5.52
C LYS A 94 -9.90 11.62 6.85
N GLN A 95 -10.96 10.82 6.85
CA GLN A 95 -11.56 10.29 8.08
C GLN A 95 -10.92 8.97 8.51
N GLU A 96 -10.49 8.14 7.56
CA GLU A 96 -10.10 6.77 7.85
C GLU A 96 -8.61 6.48 7.66
N LEU A 97 -7.87 7.27 6.89
CA LEU A 97 -6.43 7.04 6.65
C LEU A 97 -5.54 8.13 7.25
N VAL A 98 -5.87 9.40 7.03
CA VAL A 98 -5.14 10.54 7.60
C VAL A 98 -5.20 10.46 9.12
N GLY A 99 -4.08 10.74 9.76
CA GLY A 99 -3.96 10.65 11.20
C GLY A 99 -3.69 9.22 11.69
N ARG A 100 -3.22 8.30 10.82
CA ARG A 100 -2.96 6.91 11.20
C ARG A 100 -1.64 6.37 10.63
N ALA A 101 -1.13 5.32 11.28
CA ALA A 101 0.01 4.54 10.82
C ALA A 101 -0.42 3.08 10.62
N TRP A 102 0.20 2.43 9.64
CA TRP A 102 -0.26 1.16 9.11
C TRP A 102 0.92 0.21 8.96
N GLN A 103 0.71 -1.06 9.26
CA GLN A 103 1.65 -2.14 8.96
C GLN A 103 1.32 -2.74 7.59
N GLY A 104 2.32 -2.82 6.72
CA GLY A 104 2.18 -3.40 5.40
C GLY A 104 2.42 -4.91 5.37
N LYS A 105 1.75 -5.61 4.45
CA LYS A 105 2.11 -6.95 3.98
C LYS A 105 1.85 -7.05 2.49
N ILE A 106 2.83 -7.48 1.70
CA ILE A 106 2.66 -7.68 0.25
C ILE A 106 1.84 -8.95 0.00
N LEU A 107 0.91 -8.89 -0.94
CA LEU A 107 0.18 -10.04 -1.47
C LEU A 107 0.84 -10.43 -2.80
N ARG A 108 1.56 -11.54 -2.79
CA ARG A 108 2.35 -11.97 -3.95
C ARG A 108 1.43 -12.47 -5.06
N THR A 109 1.69 -12.08 -6.31
CA THR A 109 1.01 -12.64 -7.49
C THR A 109 1.98 -13.38 -8.42
N ASN A 110 3.28 -13.39 -8.07
CA ASN A 110 4.40 -13.89 -8.86
C ASN A 110 4.50 -13.26 -10.27
N ALA A 111 3.93 -12.08 -10.46
CA ALA A 111 3.88 -11.38 -11.74
C ALA A 111 3.96 -9.86 -11.58
N SER A 112 4.28 -9.37 -10.38
CA SER A 112 4.27 -7.95 -10.04
C SER A 112 5.63 -7.42 -9.58
N VAL A 113 5.84 -6.10 -9.71
CA VAL A 113 7.06 -5.45 -9.22
C VAL A 113 7.17 -5.56 -7.70
N LEU A 114 6.05 -5.53 -6.98
CA LEU A 114 6.05 -5.76 -5.53
C LEU A 114 6.52 -7.18 -5.16
N ASP A 115 6.37 -8.20 -6.02
CA ASP A 115 6.95 -9.52 -5.75
C ASP A 115 8.48 -9.44 -5.66
N LEU A 116 9.12 -8.64 -6.52
CA LEU A 116 10.58 -8.42 -6.47
C LEU A 116 10.98 -7.73 -5.17
N ALA A 117 10.21 -6.71 -4.75
CA ALA A 117 10.45 -6.01 -3.49
C ALA A 117 10.26 -6.93 -2.28
N GLU A 118 9.26 -7.82 -2.31
CA GLU A 118 9.00 -8.80 -1.27
C GLU A 118 10.20 -9.72 -1.07
N TRP A 119 10.73 -10.30 -2.15
CA TRP A 119 11.85 -11.24 -2.08
C TRP A 119 13.20 -10.58 -1.79
N ALA A 120 13.50 -9.47 -2.46
CA ALA A 120 14.82 -8.85 -2.40
C ALA A 120 15.01 -7.94 -1.17
N ILE A 121 13.92 -7.41 -0.60
CA ILE A 121 13.98 -6.38 0.44
C ILE A 121 13.17 -6.77 1.67
N ILE A 122 11.86 -6.97 1.52
CA ILE A 122 10.96 -7.08 2.69
C ILE A 122 11.23 -8.35 3.49
N ARG A 123 11.36 -9.51 2.84
CA ARG A 123 11.65 -10.77 3.54
C ARG A 123 12.99 -10.73 4.28
N PRO A 124 14.12 -10.37 3.65
CA PRO A 124 15.39 -10.23 4.37
C PRO A 124 15.31 -9.29 5.56
N LEU A 125 14.66 -8.13 5.41
CA LEU A 125 14.47 -7.17 6.50
C LEU A 125 13.60 -7.74 7.64
N SER A 126 12.57 -8.51 7.30
CA SER A 126 11.70 -9.14 8.31
C SER A 126 12.45 -10.14 9.20
N LEU A 127 13.45 -10.85 8.67
CA LEU A 127 14.28 -11.79 9.43
C LEU A 127 15.10 -11.12 10.53
N ILE A 128 15.43 -9.83 10.37
CA ILE A 128 16.13 -9.02 11.37
C ILE A 128 15.18 -8.11 12.17
N GLY A 129 13.87 -8.41 12.12
CA GLY A 129 12.84 -7.71 12.89
C GLY A 129 12.45 -6.34 12.33
N ILE A 130 12.77 -6.05 11.06
CA ILE A 130 12.32 -4.84 10.38
C ILE A 130 11.05 -5.14 9.59
N LYS A 131 9.98 -4.40 9.88
CA LYS A 131 8.71 -4.47 9.13
C LYS A 131 8.49 -3.15 8.39
N TRP A 132 7.73 -3.20 7.30
CA TRP A 132 7.36 -2.01 6.56
C TRP A 132 5.91 -1.60 6.83
N GLY A 133 5.56 -0.41 6.38
CA GLY A 133 4.25 0.17 6.56
C GLY A 133 4.14 1.53 5.90
N LYS A 134 3.06 2.23 6.22
CA LYS A 134 2.77 3.59 5.73
C LYS A 134 2.29 4.45 6.89
N ARG A 135 2.45 5.76 6.80
CA ARG A 135 1.89 6.71 7.78
C ARG A 135 1.37 7.95 7.09
N TYR A 136 0.18 8.39 7.45
CA TYR A 136 -0.45 9.56 6.86
C TYR A 136 -0.63 10.60 7.96
N ARG A 137 0.19 11.64 7.96
CA ARG A 137 0.21 12.66 9.03
C ARG A 137 -0.86 13.71 8.82
N SER A 138 -0.99 14.17 7.58
CA SER A 138 -2.03 15.08 7.14
C SER A 138 -2.46 14.73 5.71
N GLN A 139 -3.43 15.47 5.18
CA GLN A 139 -3.87 15.30 3.80
C GLN A 139 -2.76 15.54 2.77
N HIS A 140 -1.72 16.32 3.12
CA HIS A 140 -0.63 16.70 2.22
C HIS A 140 0.73 16.17 2.68
N LYS A 141 0.76 15.31 3.69
CA LYS A 141 2.01 14.84 4.28
C LYS A 141 1.90 13.40 4.73
N GLY A 142 2.72 12.53 4.15
CA GLY A 142 2.76 11.12 4.50
C GLY A 142 4.13 10.50 4.26
N ASP A 143 4.29 9.32 4.83
CA ASP A 143 5.45 8.45 4.70
C ASP A 143 5.02 7.21 3.92
N PRO A 144 5.28 7.15 2.60
CA PRO A 144 4.86 6.01 1.78
C PRO A 144 5.62 4.73 2.10
N LEU A 145 6.75 4.86 2.80
CA LEU A 145 7.55 3.76 3.31
C LEU A 145 8.00 4.09 4.74
N LEU A 146 7.30 3.53 5.72
CA LEU A 146 7.64 3.60 7.13
C LEU A 146 8.25 2.27 7.56
N MET A 147 9.52 2.28 7.94
CA MET A 147 10.16 1.11 8.55
C MET A 147 9.95 1.13 10.06
N ARG A 148 9.77 -0.07 10.62
CA ARG A 148 9.74 -0.28 12.06
C ARG A 148 10.74 -1.37 12.42
N TRP A 149 11.63 -1.08 13.35
CA TRP A 149 12.59 -2.06 13.85
C TRP A 149 12.16 -2.54 15.24
N MET A 150 11.93 -3.85 15.36
CA MET A 150 11.50 -4.55 16.58
C MET A 150 10.26 -3.91 17.24
N ASP A 151 9.40 -3.24 16.46
CA ASP A 151 8.24 -2.48 16.92
C ASP A 151 8.57 -1.39 17.99
N LYS A 152 9.84 -0.95 18.03
CA LYS A 152 10.37 0.05 18.97
C LYS A 152 10.82 1.33 18.30
N ILE A 153 11.37 1.25 17.08
CA ILE A 153 11.90 2.41 16.36
C ILE A 153 11.19 2.52 15.02
N TYR A 154 10.53 3.64 14.78
CA TYR A 154 9.76 3.93 13.57
C TYR A 154 10.44 5.06 12.81
N PHE A 155 10.84 4.79 11.58
CA PHE A 155 11.59 5.75 10.77
C PHE A 155 11.16 5.69 9.30
N PRO A 156 10.86 6.86 8.70
CA PRO A 156 10.50 6.91 7.29
C PRO A 156 11.74 6.69 6.41
N ILE A 157 11.52 6.05 5.26
CA ILE A 157 12.51 5.92 4.18
C ILE A 157 12.02 6.78 3.01
N PRO A 158 12.53 8.02 2.85
CA PRO A 158 11.95 9.04 1.98
C PRO A 158 12.35 8.92 0.50
N ILE A 159 12.82 7.75 0.04
CA ILE A 159 13.36 7.55 -1.33
C ILE A 159 12.34 7.83 -2.44
N TRP A 160 11.04 7.78 -2.11
CA TRP A 160 9.93 8.03 -3.02
C TRP A 160 9.33 9.44 -2.89
N GLY A 161 9.89 10.27 -2.02
CA GLY A 161 9.36 11.60 -1.73
C GLY A 161 8.15 11.58 -0.79
N ASN A 162 7.49 12.73 -0.70
CA ASN A 162 6.28 12.93 0.09
C ASN A 162 5.05 12.38 -0.66
N VAL A 163 3.97 12.17 0.09
CA VAL A 163 2.67 11.76 -0.46
C VAL A 163 1.52 12.57 0.11
N GLY A 164 0.51 12.75 -0.72
CA GLY A 164 -0.80 13.27 -0.34
C GLY A 164 -1.87 12.18 -0.30
N MET A 165 -2.95 12.44 0.43
CA MET A 165 -4.14 11.59 0.52
C MET A 165 -5.34 12.32 -0.06
N THR A 166 -6.01 11.72 -1.05
CA THR A 166 -7.23 12.25 -1.66
C THR A 166 -8.16 11.10 -2.03
N ASP A 167 -9.45 11.35 -2.21
CA ASP A 167 -10.35 10.34 -2.77
C ASP A 167 -10.29 10.40 -4.30
N ILE A 168 -9.98 9.28 -4.95
CA ILE A 168 -9.89 9.14 -6.43
C ILE A 168 -10.75 7.96 -6.84
N LYS A 169 -11.32 8.03 -8.05
CA LYS A 169 -12.15 6.96 -8.59
C LYS A 169 -11.33 5.74 -9.02
N TRP A 170 -11.75 4.57 -8.56
CA TRP A 170 -11.40 3.26 -9.08
C TRP A 170 -12.67 2.60 -9.60
N ARG A 171 -12.70 2.27 -10.90
CA ARG A 171 -13.83 1.61 -11.60
C ARG A 171 -15.16 2.31 -11.32
N GLY A 172 -15.13 3.66 -11.34
CA GLY A 172 -16.29 4.52 -11.11
C GLY A 172 -16.52 4.95 -9.65
N GLU A 173 -15.96 4.24 -8.67
CA GLU A 173 -16.18 4.48 -7.25
C GLU A 173 -15.05 5.28 -6.60
N SER A 174 -15.40 6.34 -5.86
CA SER A 174 -14.42 7.17 -5.16
C SER A 174 -13.93 6.47 -3.89
N THR A 175 -12.61 6.30 -3.76
CA THR A 175 -12.01 5.69 -2.57
C THR A 175 -10.69 6.38 -2.20
N ALA A 176 -10.29 6.25 -0.93
CA ALA A 176 -9.06 6.83 -0.44
C ALA A 176 -7.88 6.36 -1.28
N THR A 177 -7.09 7.33 -1.72
CA THR A 177 -5.96 7.11 -2.60
C THR A 177 -4.76 7.90 -2.10
N MET A 178 -3.63 7.22 -1.95
CA MET A 178 -2.34 7.88 -1.73
C MET A 178 -1.73 8.24 -3.06
N ASN A 179 -1.33 9.50 -3.24
CA ASN A 179 -0.64 9.98 -4.43
C ASN A 179 0.79 10.34 -4.09
N TYR A 180 1.73 9.89 -4.91
CA TYR A 180 3.13 10.27 -4.79
C TYR A 180 3.36 11.62 -5.47
N ASP A 181 3.91 12.60 -4.77
CA ASP A 181 4.01 13.98 -5.27
C ASP A 181 4.85 14.10 -6.55
N HIS A 182 5.85 13.22 -6.70
CA HIS A 182 6.81 13.25 -7.81
C HIS A 182 6.90 11.95 -8.59
N GLN A 183 6.02 10.98 -8.32
CA GLN A 183 5.97 9.73 -9.06
C GLN A 183 4.56 9.57 -9.63
N PRO A 184 4.42 9.02 -10.85
CA PRO A 184 3.11 8.74 -11.43
C PRO A 184 2.51 7.48 -10.80
N TRP A 185 2.53 7.40 -9.47
CA TRP A 185 2.15 6.24 -8.69
C TRP A 185 0.97 6.57 -7.79
N LYS A 186 0.10 5.60 -7.58
CA LYS A 186 -1.06 5.71 -6.69
C LYS A 186 -1.26 4.42 -5.91
N ASP A 187 -1.67 4.53 -4.66
CA ASP A 187 -2.23 3.40 -3.92
C ASP A 187 -3.72 3.63 -3.71
N TYR A 188 -4.57 2.77 -4.25
CA TYR A 188 -6.01 2.82 -3.97
C TYR A 188 -6.34 1.85 -2.84
N PHE A 189 -7.20 2.26 -1.91
CA PHE A 189 -7.54 1.47 -0.73
C PHE A 189 -9.02 1.13 -0.68
N LYS A 190 -9.34 -0.07 -0.21
CA LYS A 190 -10.70 -0.50 0.17
C LYS A 190 -10.64 -1.19 1.53
N LEU A 191 -11.75 -1.17 2.28
CA LEU A 191 -11.81 -1.82 3.59
C LEU A 191 -11.94 -3.34 3.42
N LEU A 192 -10.93 -4.08 3.86
CA LEU A 192 -10.94 -5.55 3.82
C LEU A 192 -11.63 -6.13 5.07
N SER A 193 -11.36 -5.54 6.23
CA SER A 193 -11.90 -5.99 7.52
C SER A 193 -11.93 -4.86 8.52
N ASP A 194 -13.00 -4.79 9.31
CA ASP A 194 -13.10 -4.01 10.54
C ASP A 194 -13.75 -4.90 11.60
N GLU A 195 -13.00 -5.90 12.05
CA GLU A 195 -13.51 -6.94 12.94
C GLU A 195 -12.63 -6.99 14.19
N ASN A 196 -13.27 -7.06 15.37
CA ASN A 196 -12.59 -7.15 16.66
C ASN A 196 -11.55 -6.04 16.91
N GLY A 197 -11.81 -4.83 16.41
CA GLY A 197 -10.89 -3.68 16.53
C GLY A 197 -9.65 -3.78 15.63
N LYS A 198 -9.57 -4.77 14.73
CA LYS A 198 -8.48 -4.92 13.77
C LYS A 198 -8.94 -4.43 12.41
N ILE A 199 -8.62 -3.18 12.11
CA ILE A 199 -8.87 -2.58 10.80
C ILE A 199 -7.77 -3.02 9.82
N VAL A 200 -8.19 -3.60 8.69
CA VAL A 200 -7.33 -4.01 7.58
C VAL A 200 -7.87 -3.43 6.28
N LEU A 201 -7.00 -2.78 5.53
CA LEU A 201 -7.28 -2.31 4.17
C LEU A 201 -6.63 -3.25 3.15
N LEU A 202 -7.30 -3.45 2.03
CA LEU A 202 -6.69 -3.99 0.81
C LEU A 202 -6.25 -2.81 -0.06
N GLY A 203 -5.01 -2.84 -0.51
CA GLY A 203 -4.40 -1.81 -1.33
C GLY A 203 -3.87 -2.37 -2.65
N VAL A 204 -4.04 -1.60 -3.71
CA VAL A 204 -3.39 -1.83 -5.01
C VAL A 204 -2.50 -0.65 -5.34
N TRP A 205 -1.20 -0.91 -5.53
CA TRP A 205 -0.24 0.09 -6.00
C TRP A 205 -0.24 0.08 -7.53
N THR A 206 -0.41 1.24 -8.15
CA THR A 206 -0.36 1.41 -9.59
C THR A 206 0.72 2.37 -10.02
N HIS A 207 1.35 2.07 -11.15
CA HIS A 207 2.08 3.03 -11.97
C HIS A 207 1.18 3.44 -13.13
N LYS A 208 0.70 4.69 -13.10
CA LYS A 208 -0.38 5.17 -13.98
C LYS A 208 -1.57 4.19 -13.91
N HIS A 209 -1.79 3.43 -14.96
CA HIS A 209 -2.88 2.48 -15.15
C HIS A 209 -2.49 1.01 -14.89
N ILE A 210 -1.21 0.73 -14.69
CA ILE A 210 -0.68 -0.63 -14.51
C ILE A 210 -0.59 -0.91 -13.00
N ALA A 211 -1.25 -1.96 -12.52
CA ALA A 211 -1.06 -2.44 -11.16
C ALA A 211 0.33 -3.08 -11.00
N GLY A 212 1.15 -2.46 -10.17
CA GLY A 212 2.49 -2.95 -9.85
C GLY A 212 2.51 -3.92 -8.66
N GLY A 213 1.39 -4.08 -7.96
CA GLY A 213 1.15 -5.16 -7.01
C GLY A 213 0.10 -4.84 -5.95
N TRP A 214 -0.18 -5.86 -5.16
CA TRP A 214 -1.21 -5.84 -4.11
C TRP A 214 -0.60 -5.95 -2.74
N PHE A 215 -1.26 -5.36 -1.75
CA PHE A 215 -0.81 -5.40 -0.37
C PHE A 215 -1.97 -5.16 0.60
N THR A 216 -1.75 -5.49 1.87
CA THR A 216 -2.66 -5.10 2.96
C THR A 216 -2.01 -4.07 3.86
N LEU A 217 -2.84 -3.23 4.46
CA LEU A 217 -2.46 -2.32 5.54
C LEU A 217 -3.27 -2.66 6.78
N THR A 218 -2.63 -3.12 7.84
CA THR A 218 -3.26 -3.31 9.16
C THR A 218 -3.02 -2.07 10.02
N LEU A 219 -4.07 -1.51 10.61
CA LEU A 219 -3.96 -0.33 11.47
C LEU A 219 -3.04 -0.60 12.67
N ASP A 220 -2.13 0.32 12.94
CA ASP A 220 -1.30 0.30 14.14
C ASP A 220 -1.76 1.40 15.09
N GLU A 221 -2.70 1.06 15.97
CA GLU A 221 -3.26 1.98 16.97
C GLU A 221 -2.24 2.47 17.99
N ALA A 222 -1.11 1.77 18.11
CA ALA A 222 -0.10 2.06 19.11
C ALA A 222 0.79 3.25 18.72
N ILE A 223 0.65 3.77 17.49
CA ILE A 223 1.45 4.85 16.94
C ILE A 223 0.57 6.07 16.65
N PRO A 224 0.75 7.17 17.39
CA PRO A 224 0.15 8.42 16.98
C PRO A 224 0.77 8.93 15.68
N SER A 225 -0.07 9.47 14.81
CA SER A 225 0.30 10.05 13.52
C SER A 225 0.83 11.49 13.58
N PHE A 226 0.86 12.10 14.77
CA PHE A 226 1.20 13.51 14.97
C PHE A 226 2.71 13.76 14.90
#